data_AF-A0A486MFJ9-F1
#
_entry.id   AF-A0A486MFJ9-F1
#
_cell.length_a   1.000
_cell.length_b   1.000
_cell.length_c   1.000
_cell.angle_alpha   90.00
_cell.angle_beta   90.00
_cell.angle_gamma   90.00
#
_symmetry.space_group_name_H-M   'P 1'
#
loop_
_entity.id
_entity.type
_entity.pdbx_description
1 polymer ?
#
loop_
_entity_poly.entity_id
_entity_poly.type
_entity_poly.pdbx_seq_one_letter_code
_entity_poly.pdbx_strand_id
1 'polypeptide(L)'
;MRSKLLSIYVKNIGCIGPEGVQVKLDDILCLVGPNNSGKTTILRAYELAFNPISFNISNDRCNWAIAEQPSEVILDVHIPEGMGNVDEKWKIVDGEKRIVRSSWVWDETGKAIRKTWDPQLDNWAPDGKAGGADNVFKSRLPRPMRIKSLDDAITTEEVLLTLALSPLVKEIKTLESDNNSQISKDKAALAATVNALAGPHQERLSSISQQIQSGFQSIFPGLGVLLHVEMIPPELKIENLLKQGSGLLVEEAAGQSRIGQQGTGARRALFWAMLQVHNEISRQTEKRDALLKSLNEQLKKECKKDAESEAVKLLNHQIDAIKNGGVIPEDAEDPALPGYVLLMGEPG
;
A
#
# COMPACT_ATOMS: atom_id res chain seq x y z
N MET A 1 9.86 23.59 7.05
CA MET A 1 10.56 22.71 6.08
C MET A 1 9.80 21.38 5.98
N ARG A 2 9.85 20.63 4.87
CA ARG A 2 9.07 19.38 4.68
C ARG A 2 9.94 18.13 4.87
N SER A 3 9.33 17.00 5.24
CA SER A 3 10.03 15.71 5.26
C SER A 3 10.54 15.34 3.86
N LYS A 4 11.77 14.81 3.78
CA LYS A 4 12.40 14.43 2.50
C LYS A 4 13.26 13.18 2.68
N LEU A 5 13.14 12.22 1.76
CA LEU A 5 14.04 11.08 1.69
C LEU A 5 15.39 11.55 1.15
N LEU A 6 16.47 11.33 1.89
CA LEU A 6 17.81 11.88 1.59
C LEU A 6 18.73 10.84 0.97
N SER A 7 18.73 9.62 1.49
CA SER A 7 19.55 8.54 0.94
C SER A 7 18.93 7.18 1.17
N ILE A 8 19.28 6.24 0.29
CA ILE A 8 19.03 4.82 0.42
C ILE A 8 20.36 4.08 0.31
N TYR A 9 20.61 3.17 1.23
CA TYR A 9 21.68 2.18 1.12
C TYR A 9 21.07 0.80 0.98
N VAL A 10 21.64 -0.02 0.11
CA VAL A 10 21.15 -1.36 -0.23
C VAL A 10 22.31 -2.33 -0.18
N LYS A 11 22.11 -3.50 0.44
CA LYS A 11 23.10 -4.58 0.52
C LYS A 11 22.44 -5.94 0.42
N ASN A 12 23.08 -6.87 -0.30
CA ASN A 12 22.64 -8.26 -0.43
C ASN A 12 21.20 -8.42 -0.96
N ILE A 13 20.76 -7.57 -1.88
CA ILE A 13 19.43 -7.62 -2.50
C ILE A 13 19.60 -7.67 -4.02
N GLY A 14 18.89 -8.57 -4.70
CA GLY A 14 18.96 -8.76 -6.15
C GLY A 14 20.39 -8.93 -6.66
N CYS A 15 20.83 -8.01 -7.51
CA CYS A 15 22.20 -8.02 -8.05
C CYS A 15 23.19 -7.14 -7.27
N ILE A 16 22.78 -6.53 -6.15
CA ILE A 16 23.67 -5.77 -5.26
C ILE A 16 24.19 -6.71 -4.17
N GLY A 17 25.52 -6.86 -4.11
CA GLY A 17 26.19 -7.82 -3.25
C GLY A 17 26.57 -7.28 -1.87
N PRO A 18 27.52 -7.96 -1.19
CA PRO A 18 27.98 -7.61 0.15
C PRO A 18 28.64 -6.24 0.28
N GLU A 19 29.20 -5.71 -0.81
CA GLU A 19 29.80 -4.38 -0.91
C GLU A 19 28.79 -3.27 -0.62
N GLY A 20 27.52 -3.51 -0.95
CA GLY A 20 26.44 -2.55 -0.84
C GLY A 20 26.60 -1.34 -1.76
N VAL A 21 25.51 -0.59 -1.91
CA VAL A 21 25.47 0.64 -2.71
C VAL A 21 24.67 1.68 -1.95
N GLN A 22 25.23 2.89 -1.82
CA GLN A 22 24.51 4.06 -1.32
C GLN A 22 24.14 5.00 -2.46
N VAL A 23 22.89 5.44 -2.47
CA VAL A 23 22.36 6.42 -3.42
C VAL A 23 21.79 7.59 -2.64
N LYS A 24 22.25 8.80 -2.97
CA LYS A 24 21.65 10.04 -2.46
C LYS A 24 20.46 10.40 -3.36
N LEU A 25 19.35 10.80 -2.76
CA LEU A 25 18.15 11.21 -3.46
C LEU A 25 18.02 12.74 -3.48
N ASP A 26 17.45 13.22 -4.58
CA ASP A 26 16.99 14.58 -4.74
C ASP A 26 15.60 14.58 -5.40
N ASP A 27 15.08 15.74 -5.79
CA ASP A 27 13.75 15.86 -6.40
C ASP A 27 13.61 15.04 -7.70
N ILE A 28 14.71 14.88 -8.44
CA ILE A 28 14.82 14.00 -9.61
C ILE A 28 16.11 13.18 -9.47
N LEU A 29 15.99 11.85 -9.57
CA LEU A 29 17.11 10.91 -9.57
C LEU A 29 17.13 10.10 -10.86
N CYS A 30 18.23 10.16 -11.59
CA CYS A 30 18.47 9.34 -12.78
C CYS A 30 19.54 8.28 -12.48
N LEU A 31 19.13 7.01 -12.47
CA LEU A 31 20.07 5.88 -12.31
C LEU A 31 20.54 5.43 -13.70
N VAL A 32 21.81 5.66 -14.02
CA VAL A 32 22.42 5.29 -15.31
C VAL A 32 23.54 4.30 -15.08
N GLY A 33 23.59 3.25 -15.91
CA GLY A 33 24.60 2.20 -15.81
C GLY A 33 24.29 1.02 -16.73
N PRO A 34 25.23 0.07 -16.89
CA PRO A 34 25.03 -1.09 -17.74
C PRO A 34 23.89 -2.01 -17.25
N ASN A 35 23.45 -2.93 -18.10
CA ASN A 35 22.48 -3.94 -17.69
C ASN A 35 22.99 -4.75 -16.50
N ASN A 36 22.08 -5.11 -15.59
CA ASN A 36 22.38 -5.82 -14.35
C ASN A 36 23.23 -5.05 -13.30
N SER A 37 23.34 -3.72 -13.41
CA SER A 37 24.11 -2.88 -12.47
C SER A 37 23.37 -2.46 -11.19
N GLY A 38 22.23 -3.08 -10.85
CA GLY A 38 21.48 -2.74 -9.63
C GLY A 38 20.47 -1.59 -9.73
N LYS A 39 20.28 -0.95 -10.89
CA LYS A 39 19.33 0.17 -11.06
C LYS A 39 17.91 -0.17 -10.58
N THR A 40 17.35 -1.25 -11.11
CA THR A 40 16.01 -1.75 -10.76
C THR A 40 15.96 -2.30 -9.34
N THR A 41 17.09 -2.82 -8.85
CA THR A 41 17.24 -3.32 -7.48
C THR A 41 17.14 -2.19 -6.45
N ILE A 42 17.65 -0.99 -6.74
CA ILE A 42 17.48 0.19 -5.87
C ILE A 42 15.99 0.55 -5.74
N LEU A 43 15.24 0.56 -6.84
CA LEU A 43 13.79 0.82 -6.81
C LEU A 43 13.05 -0.25 -5.98
N ARG A 44 13.39 -1.53 -6.20
CA ARG A 44 12.84 -2.66 -5.42
C ARG A 44 13.18 -2.57 -3.94
N ALA A 45 14.40 -2.17 -3.59
CA ALA A 45 14.83 -2.01 -2.20
C ALA A 45 14.02 -0.94 -1.46
N TYR A 46 13.67 0.16 -2.15
CA TYR A 46 12.76 1.15 -1.57
C TYR A 46 11.36 0.60 -1.31
N GLU A 47 10.81 -0.18 -2.26
CA GLU A 47 9.53 -0.88 -2.08
C GLU A 47 9.57 -1.84 -0.88
N LEU A 48 10.69 -2.56 -0.71
CA LEU A 48 10.91 -3.48 0.41
C LEU A 48 11.00 -2.73 1.75
N ALA A 49 11.70 -1.60 1.84
CA ALA A 49 11.70 -0.79 3.05
C ALA A 49 10.30 -0.24 3.41
N PHE A 50 9.50 0.11 2.40
CA PHE A 50 8.12 0.57 2.59
C PHE A 50 7.14 -0.56 2.98
N ASN A 51 7.35 -1.77 2.46
CA ASN A 51 6.60 -2.99 2.79
C ASN A 51 7.52 -4.20 3.06
N PRO A 52 8.12 -4.29 4.26
CA PRO A 52 9.15 -5.29 4.54
C PRO A 52 8.69 -6.74 4.51
N ILE A 53 7.39 -6.98 4.67
CA ILE A 53 6.78 -8.31 4.62
C ILE A 53 6.74 -8.85 3.18
N SER A 54 6.89 -7.99 2.17
CA SER A 54 6.89 -8.39 0.76
C SER A 54 8.24 -8.94 0.26
N PHE A 55 9.23 -9.07 1.14
CA PHE A 55 10.51 -9.69 0.81
C PHE A 55 10.34 -11.18 0.54
N ASN A 56 10.78 -11.62 -0.63
CA ASN A 56 10.79 -13.02 -1.01
C ASN A 56 12.23 -13.48 -1.14
N ILE A 57 12.67 -14.40 -0.28
CA ILE A 57 14.07 -14.83 -0.25
C ILE A 57 14.56 -15.40 -1.59
N SER A 58 13.71 -16.11 -2.33
CA SER A 58 14.07 -16.72 -3.62
C SER A 58 14.25 -15.69 -4.73
N ASN A 59 13.60 -14.53 -4.64
CA ASN A 59 13.59 -13.52 -5.71
C ASN A 59 14.37 -12.25 -5.36
N ASP A 60 14.41 -11.88 -4.08
CA ASP A 60 14.96 -10.62 -3.60
C ASP A 60 16.34 -10.77 -2.97
N ARG A 61 16.73 -11.94 -2.44
CA ARG A 61 18.06 -12.12 -1.85
C ARG A 61 19.13 -12.19 -2.95
N CYS A 62 20.29 -11.58 -2.69
CA CYS A 62 21.43 -11.72 -3.57
C CYS A 62 22.00 -13.15 -3.53
N ASN A 63 22.09 -13.79 -4.68
CA ASN A 63 22.46 -15.21 -4.80
C ASN A 63 23.89 -15.54 -4.36
N TRP A 64 24.81 -14.57 -4.41
CA TRP A 64 26.20 -14.76 -3.99
C TRP A 64 26.49 -14.17 -2.60
N ALA A 65 25.45 -13.73 -1.88
CA ALA A 65 25.60 -13.35 -0.48
C ALA A 65 25.74 -14.60 0.41
N ILE A 66 26.77 -14.62 1.25
CA ILE A 66 27.00 -15.68 2.24
C ILE A 66 25.79 -15.76 3.18
N ALA A 67 25.37 -16.97 3.58
CA ALA A 67 24.12 -17.21 4.32
C ALA A 67 23.99 -16.31 5.56
N GLU A 68 25.07 -16.24 6.34
CA GLU A 68 25.14 -15.49 7.59
C GLU A 68 25.10 -13.97 7.40
N GLN A 69 25.24 -13.48 6.16
CA GLN A 69 25.11 -12.06 5.84
C GLN A 69 23.65 -11.74 5.46
N PRO A 70 22.96 -10.89 6.24
CA PRO A 70 21.58 -10.55 5.96
C PRO A 70 21.46 -9.60 4.76
N SER A 71 20.26 -9.55 4.18
CA SER A 71 19.86 -8.49 3.26
C SER A 71 19.53 -7.24 4.06
N GLU A 72 19.94 -6.06 3.59
CA GLU A 72 19.77 -4.82 4.35
C GLU A 72 19.39 -3.64 3.44
N VAL A 73 18.46 -2.81 3.93
CA VAL A 73 18.17 -1.48 3.40
C VAL A 73 18.26 -0.47 4.52
N ILE A 74 18.95 0.64 4.30
CA ILE A 74 19.01 1.77 5.24
C ILE A 74 18.45 3.01 4.55
N LEU A 75 17.55 3.72 5.21
CA LEU A 75 17.00 5.00 4.74
C LEU A 75 17.37 6.12 5.71
N ASP A 76 17.86 7.22 5.14
CA ASP A 76 18.03 8.49 5.83
C ASP A 76 16.92 9.44 5.42
N VAL A 77 16.11 9.89 6.38
CA VAL A 77 14.94 10.75 6.11
C VAL A 77 15.07 12.03 6.93
N HIS A 78 14.95 13.17 6.26
CA HIS A 78 14.80 14.45 6.94
C HIS A 78 13.40 14.54 7.58
N ILE A 79 13.35 14.76 8.90
CA ILE A 79 12.13 15.01 9.66
C ILE A 79 12.33 16.28 10.50
N PRO A 80 11.70 17.42 10.15
CA PRO A 80 11.84 18.70 10.85
C PRO A 80 11.61 18.65 12.36
N GLU A 81 12.13 19.64 13.10
CA GLU A 81 11.83 19.84 14.52
C GLU A 81 10.35 20.15 14.76
N GLY A 82 9.83 19.81 15.94
CA GLY A 82 8.43 20.07 16.31
C GLY A 82 7.40 19.15 15.65
N MET A 83 7.83 18.27 14.73
CA MET A 83 7.00 17.21 14.17
C MET A 83 6.61 16.19 15.25
N GLY A 84 5.32 16.16 15.59
CA GLY A 84 4.77 15.16 16.51
C GLY A 84 5.10 13.72 16.08
N ASN A 85 5.20 12.84 17.08
CA ASN A 85 5.37 11.38 17.00
C ASN A 85 6.79 10.83 16.82
N VAL A 86 7.81 11.64 16.50
CA VAL A 86 9.22 11.22 16.49
C VAL A 86 10.02 12.07 17.46
N ASP A 87 10.46 11.45 18.56
CA ASP A 87 11.26 12.09 19.61
C ASP A 87 12.60 12.63 19.03
N GLU A 88 12.99 13.84 19.45
CA GLU A 88 14.20 14.53 18.99
C GLU A 88 15.46 13.72 19.27
N LYS A 89 15.47 12.85 20.28
CA LYS A 89 16.61 11.98 20.57
C LYS A 89 17.01 11.06 19.41
N TRP A 90 16.08 10.75 18.51
CA TRP A 90 16.32 9.88 17.34
C TRP A 90 16.85 10.63 16.12
N LYS A 91 16.97 11.96 16.19
CA LYS A 91 17.33 12.81 15.05
C LYS A 91 18.82 13.13 15.11
N ILE A 92 19.54 12.73 14.08
CA ILE A 92 20.92 13.17 13.82
C ILE A 92 20.84 14.62 13.34
N VAL A 93 21.59 15.51 13.98
CA VAL A 93 21.69 16.93 13.62
C VAL A 93 22.81 17.09 12.59
N ASP A 94 22.44 17.46 11.37
CA ASP A 94 23.38 17.71 10.26
C ASP A 94 23.05 19.08 9.63
N GLY A 95 23.63 20.14 10.19
CA GLY A 95 23.26 21.53 9.87
C GLY A 95 21.79 21.82 10.13
N GLU A 96 21.06 22.28 9.10
CA GLU A 96 19.61 22.50 9.16
C GLU A 96 18.80 21.20 9.07
N LYS A 97 19.44 20.08 8.71
CA LYS A 97 18.76 18.80 8.59
C LYS A 97 18.68 18.12 9.96
N ARG A 98 17.54 17.50 10.16
CA ARG A 98 17.26 16.55 11.23
C ARG A 98 16.99 15.20 10.59
N ILE A 99 17.91 14.26 10.73
CA ILE A 99 17.91 13.00 9.99
C ILE A 99 17.54 11.85 10.92
N VAL A 100 16.49 11.13 10.55
CA VAL A 100 16.14 9.86 11.19
C VAL A 100 16.62 8.73 10.29
N ARG A 101 17.54 7.92 10.80
CA ARG A 101 18.12 6.78 10.11
C ARG A 101 17.45 5.49 10.56
N SER A 102 16.90 4.74 9.60
CA SER A 102 16.24 3.45 9.85
C SER A 102 16.86 2.35 8.98
N SER A 103 17.11 1.18 9.56
CA SER A 103 17.56 -0.03 8.85
C SER A 103 16.46 -1.10 8.87
N TRP A 104 16.31 -1.79 7.76
CA TRP A 104 15.53 -3.02 7.61
C TRP A 104 16.47 -4.14 7.23
N VAL A 105 16.48 -5.17 8.04
CA VAL A 105 17.36 -6.33 7.91
C VAL A 105 16.50 -7.57 7.74
N TRP A 106 16.77 -8.39 6.73
CA TRP A 106 16.13 -9.68 6.52
C TRP A 106 17.14 -10.79 6.75
N ASP A 107 16.81 -11.69 7.66
CA ASP A 107 17.59 -12.88 7.96
C ASP A 107 17.39 -13.99 6.90
N GLU A 108 18.01 -15.15 7.13
CA GLU A 108 17.90 -16.33 6.28
C GLU A 108 16.47 -16.89 6.16
N THR A 109 15.56 -16.49 7.04
CA THR A 109 14.14 -16.87 6.98
C THR A 109 13.30 -15.87 6.18
N GLY A 110 13.89 -14.74 5.78
CA GLY A 110 13.18 -13.62 5.17
C GLY A 110 12.37 -12.79 6.16
N LYS A 111 12.59 -12.95 7.47
CA LYS A 111 11.89 -12.17 8.49
C LYS A 111 12.53 -10.78 8.61
N ALA A 112 11.71 -9.75 8.40
CA ALA A 112 12.15 -8.37 8.51
C ALA A 112 12.30 -7.92 9.97
N ILE A 113 13.46 -7.37 10.29
CA ILE A 113 13.74 -6.70 11.56
C ILE A 113 14.09 -5.24 11.24
N ARG A 114 13.32 -4.30 11.80
CA ARG A 114 13.61 -2.87 11.68
C ARG A 114 14.38 -2.38 12.91
N LYS A 115 15.44 -1.61 12.67
CA LYS A 115 16.22 -0.91 13.70
C LYS A 115 16.23 0.58 13.44
N THR A 116 16.29 1.38 14.49
CA THR A 116 16.49 2.84 14.38
C THR A 116 17.86 3.20 14.94
N TRP A 117 18.55 4.12 14.28
CA TRP A 117 19.83 4.63 14.76
C TRP A 117 19.61 5.49 16.00
N ASP A 118 20.43 5.28 17.03
CA ASP A 118 20.47 6.12 18.22
C ASP A 118 21.73 7.00 18.16
N PRO A 119 21.58 8.32 17.89
CA PRO A 119 22.69 9.27 17.86
C PRO A 119 23.45 9.38 19.19
N GLN A 120 22.81 9.05 20.33
CA GLN A 120 23.46 9.12 21.65
C GLN A 120 24.37 7.92 21.92
N LEU A 121 23.98 6.75 21.40
CA LEU A 121 24.77 5.53 21.51
C LEU A 121 25.77 5.37 20.36
N ASP A 122 25.68 6.21 19.33
CA ASP A 122 26.38 6.08 18.05
C ASP A 122 26.26 4.66 17.47
N ASN A 123 25.08 4.07 17.63
CA ASN A 123 24.81 2.68 17.24
C ASN A 123 23.32 2.46 16.99
N TRP A 124 22.98 1.31 16.41
CA TRP A 124 21.60 0.85 16.32
C TRP A 124 21.04 0.59 17.72
N ALA A 125 19.84 1.10 17.99
CA ALA A 125 19.22 0.91 19.29
C ALA A 125 18.96 -0.58 19.58
N PRO A 126 19.36 -1.10 20.76
CA PRO A 126 19.20 -2.51 21.10
C PRO A 126 17.74 -2.93 21.23
N ASP A 127 16.89 -2.08 21.82
CA ASP A 127 15.44 -2.33 22.02
C ASP A 127 14.55 -1.18 21.50
N GLY A 128 15.11 -0.27 20.69
CA GLY A 128 14.46 0.99 20.31
C GLY A 128 13.96 1.04 18.87
N LYS A 129 12.64 1.19 18.71
CA LYS A 129 12.06 1.85 17.52
C LYS A 129 11.84 3.32 17.86
N ALA A 130 12.16 4.23 16.95
CA ALA A 130 11.81 5.63 17.14
C ALA A 130 10.29 5.82 17.20
N GLY A 131 9.78 6.11 18.41
CA GLY A 131 8.37 6.36 18.68
C GLY A 131 7.50 5.10 18.63
N GLY A 132 6.42 5.08 19.43
CA GLY A 132 5.39 4.07 19.26
C GLY A 132 4.88 4.06 17.81
N ALA A 133 5.00 2.90 17.16
CA ALA A 133 4.53 2.52 15.83
C ALA A 133 5.42 2.88 14.63
N ASP A 134 5.90 1.82 13.95
CA ASP A 134 6.40 1.82 12.57
C ASP A 134 5.54 2.64 11.59
N ASN A 135 4.25 2.78 11.91
CA ASN A 135 3.27 3.59 11.19
C ASN A 135 3.62 5.08 11.14
N VAL A 136 4.29 5.62 12.17
CA VAL A 136 4.69 7.05 12.20
C VAL A 136 5.80 7.32 11.22
N PHE A 137 6.84 6.48 11.19
CA PHE A 137 7.91 6.66 10.22
C PHE A 137 7.42 6.39 8.80
N LYS A 138 6.61 5.33 8.62
CA LYS A 138 6.00 5.01 7.33
C LYS A 138 5.09 6.12 6.82
N SER A 139 4.37 6.84 7.68
CA SER A 139 3.55 8.00 7.26
C SER A 139 4.39 9.19 6.79
N ARG A 140 5.70 9.21 7.07
CA ARG A 140 6.64 10.23 6.58
C ARG A 140 7.42 9.80 5.35
N LEU A 141 7.31 8.53 4.92
CA LEU A 141 7.92 8.03 3.69
C LEU A 141 7.01 8.22 2.48
N PRO A 142 7.52 8.76 1.36
CA PRO A 142 6.77 8.83 0.12
C PRO A 142 6.25 7.47 -0.34
N ARG A 143 5.03 7.44 -0.85
CA ARG A 143 4.44 6.19 -1.33
C ARG A 143 5.11 5.76 -2.64
N PRO A 144 5.69 4.55 -2.72
CA PRO A 144 6.26 4.10 -3.98
C PRO A 144 5.15 3.89 -5.02
N MET A 145 5.31 4.45 -6.21
CA MET A 145 4.50 4.16 -7.37
C MET A 145 5.40 3.73 -8.52
N ARG A 146 5.35 2.44 -8.86
CA ARG A 146 6.19 1.88 -9.91
C ARG A 146 5.53 2.00 -11.27
N ILE A 147 6.26 2.61 -12.20
CA ILE A 147 5.85 2.79 -13.58
C ILE A 147 6.91 2.12 -14.44
N LYS A 148 6.52 1.12 -15.23
CA LYS A 148 7.47 0.40 -16.09
C LYS A 148 7.79 1.25 -17.32
N SER A 149 6.92 1.18 -18.32
CA SER A 149 6.95 2.01 -19.51
C SER A 149 5.57 2.64 -19.69
N LEU A 150 5.55 3.93 -20.00
CA LEU A 150 4.35 4.66 -20.42
C LEU A 150 4.16 4.61 -21.95
N ASP A 151 5.00 3.86 -22.66
CA ASP A 151 4.94 3.76 -24.11
C ASP A 151 3.93 2.70 -24.56
N ASP A 152 3.67 1.71 -23.72
CA ASP A 152 2.59 0.75 -23.94
C ASP A 152 1.23 1.34 -23.52
N ALA A 153 0.30 1.30 -24.47
CA ALA A 153 -1.04 1.87 -24.32
C ALA A 153 -1.86 1.13 -23.27
N ILE A 154 -1.72 -0.21 -23.22
CA ILE A 154 -2.51 -1.07 -22.35
C ILE A 154 -2.11 -0.84 -20.90
N THR A 155 -0.81 -0.92 -20.60
CA THR A 155 -0.30 -0.64 -19.25
C THR A 155 -0.59 0.78 -18.79
N THR A 156 -0.57 1.77 -19.68
CA THR A 156 -0.94 3.15 -19.33
C THR A 156 -2.42 3.25 -18.94
N GLU A 157 -3.32 2.65 -19.73
CA GLU A 157 -4.75 2.64 -19.44
C GLU A 157 -5.06 1.93 -18.11
N GLU A 158 -4.42 0.78 -17.85
CA GLU A 158 -4.58 0.06 -16.58
C GLU A 158 -4.18 0.90 -15.37
N VAL A 159 -3.03 1.60 -15.44
CA VAL A 159 -2.56 2.46 -14.37
C VAL A 159 -3.53 3.62 -14.15
N LEU A 160 -3.99 4.26 -15.22
CA LEU A 160 -4.93 5.37 -15.14
C LEU A 160 -6.28 4.94 -14.55
N LEU A 161 -6.80 3.78 -14.95
CA LEU A 161 -8.02 3.21 -14.37
C LEU A 161 -7.84 2.88 -12.89
N THR A 162 -6.69 2.34 -12.48
CA THR A 162 -6.37 2.15 -11.05
C THR A 162 -6.43 3.46 -10.29
N LEU A 163 -5.82 4.53 -10.81
CA LEU A 163 -5.81 5.84 -10.15
C LEU A 163 -7.24 6.43 -10.02
N ALA A 164 -8.02 6.35 -11.09
CA ALA A 164 -9.37 6.90 -11.16
C ALA A 164 -10.37 6.13 -10.29
N LEU A 165 -10.28 4.79 -10.27
CA LEU A 165 -11.23 3.93 -9.56
C LEU A 165 -10.85 3.69 -8.09
N SER A 166 -9.63 4.02 -7.67
CA SER A 166 -9.14 3.77 -6.31
C SER A 166 -10.07 4.28 -5.19
N PRO A 167 -10.63 5.50 -5.24
CA PRO A 167 -11.56 5.98 -4.22
C PRO A 167 -12.82 5.14 -4.12
N LEU A 168 -13.44 4.83 -5.27
CA LEU A 168 -14.65 4.00 -5.35
C LEU A 168 -14.38 2.57 -4.86
N VAL A 169 -13.24 1.98 -5.23
CA VAL A 169 -12.84 0.66 -4.75
C VAL A 169 -12.67 0.66 -3.23
N LYS A 170 -12.09 1.72 -2.64
CA LYS A 170 -11.95 1.84 -1.18
C LYS A 170 -13.32 1.90 -0.50
N GLU A 171 -14.24 2.71 -1.03
CA GLU A 171 -15.60 2.83 -0.52
C GLU A 171 -16.36 1.50 -0.58
N ILE A 172 -16.35 0.82 -1.73
CA ILE A 172 -16.99 -0.49 -1.88
C ILE A 172 -16.40 -1.50 -0.88
N LYS A 173 -15.08 -1.56 -0.71
CA LYS A 173 -14.43 -2.45 0.27
C LYS A 173 -14.85 -2.14 1.71
N THR A 174 -15.09 -0.87 2.04
CA THR A 174 -15.61 -0.51 3.37
C THR A 174 -17.03 -1.03 3.58
N LEU A 175 -17.89 -0.92 2.55
CA LEU A 175 -19.24 -1.47 2.58
C LEU A 175 -19.22 -3.01 2.65
N GLU A 176 -18.32 -3.68 1.93
CA GLU A 176 -18.15 -5.14 2.01
C GLU A 176 -17.74 -5.63 3.40
N SER A 177 -17.05 -4.80 4.18
CA SER A 177 -16.66 -5.12 5.56
C SER A 177 -17.79 -4.89 6.56
N ASP A 178 -18.84 -4.16 6.17
CA ASP A 178 -20.04 -3.96 6.97
C ASP A 178 -21.08 -5.02 6.63
N ASN A 179 -21.36 -5.91 7.59
CA ASN A 179 -22.35 -6.98 7.44
C ASN A 179 -23.78 -6.48 7.17
N ASN A 180 -24.08 -5.22 7.52
CA ASN A 180 -25.40 -4.62 7.31
C ASN A 180 -25.53 -3.89 5.97
N SER A 181 -24.44 -3.71 5.23
CA SER A 181 -24.46 -3.02 3.94
C SER A 181 -25.27 -3.81 2.91
N GLN A 182 -25.78 -3.09 1.90
CA GLN A 182 -26.51 -3.72 0.81
C GLN A 182 -25.59 -4.69 0.04
N ILE A 183 -24.32 -4.35 -0.15
CA ILE A 183 -23.35 -5.19 -0.86
C ILE A 183 -23.15 -6.52 -0.14
N SER A 184 -23.01 -6.52 1.19
CA SER A 184 -22.88 -7.74 1.99
C SER A 184 -24.13 -8.62 1.92
N LYS A 185 -25.31 -7.99 1.93
CA LYS A 185 -26.60 -8.69 1.76
C LYS A 185 -26.74 -9.30 0.37
N ASP A 186 -26.32 -8.59 -0.67
CA ASP A 186 -26.38 -9.08 -2.05
C ASP A 186 -25.43 -10.26 -2.26
N LYS A 187 -24.23 -10.26 -1.66
CA LYS A 187 -23.32 -11.42 -1.65
C LYS A 187 -23.97 -12.63 -0.98
N ALA A 188 -24.62 -12.43 0.16
CA ALA A 188 -25.30 -13.48 0.87
C ALA A 188 -26.48 -14.03 0.05
N ALA A 189 -27.24 -13.15 -0.61
CA ALA A 189 -28.34 -13.54 -1.50
C ALA A 189 -27.84 -14.31 -2.72
N LEU A 190 -26.71 -13.92 -3.32
CA LEU A 190 -26.09 -14.66 -4.42
C LEU A 190 -25.68 -16.06 -3.98
N ALA A 191 -24.99 -16.20 -2.85
CA ALA A 191 -24.61 -17.50 -2.30
C ALA A 191 -25.84 -18.37 -2.02
N ALA A 192 -26.89 -17.80 -1.42
CA ALA A 192 -28.15 -18.51 -1.18
C ALA A 192 -28.80 -18.98 -2.48
N THR A 193 -28.81 -18.15 -3.52
CA THR A 193 -29.36 -18.49 -4.84
C THR A 193 -28.58 -19.64 -5.48
N VAL A 194 -27.24 -19.60 -5.45
CA VAL A 194 -26.41 -20.67 -6.00
C VAL A 194 -26.58 -21.97 -5.20
N ASN A 195 -26.65 -21.90 -3.87
CA ASN A 195 -26.90 -23.09 -3.04
C ASN A 195 -28.29 -23.68 -3.29
N ALA A 196 -29.30 -22.86 -3.51
CA ALA A 196 -30.64 -23.33 -3.89
C ALA A 196 -30.64 -24.02 -5.26
N LEU A 197 -29.88 -23.50 -6.24
CA LEU A 197 -29.68 -24.14 -7.55
C LEU A 197 -28.86 -25.43 -7.46
N ALA A 198 -27.93 -25.53 -6.50
CA ALA A 198 -27.15 -26.74 -6.26
C ALA A 198 -27.97 -27.86 -5.59
N GLY A 199 -29.04 -27.53 -4.85
CA GLY A 199 -29.92 -28.47 -4.17
C GLY A 199 -30.43 -29.61 -5.06
N PRO A 200 -31.11 -29.32 -6.19
CA PRO A 200 -31.56 -30.34 -7.15
C PRO A 200 -30.43 -31.21 -7.74
N HIS A 201 -29.18 -30.77 -7.68
CA HIS A 201 -28.02 -31.52 -8.17
C HIS A 201 -27.36 -32.39 -7.11
N GLN A 202 -27.80 -32.35 -5.85
CA GLN A 202 -27.22 -33.15 -4.75
C GLN A 202 -27.30 -34.65 -5.00
N GLU A 203 -28.37 -35.16 -5.64
CA GLU A 203 -28.49 -36.58 -5.99
C GLU A 203 -27.41 -37.01 -6.98
N ARG A 204 -27.19 -36.20 -8.04
CA ARG A 204 -26.12 -36.42 -9.01
C ARG A 204 -24.74 -36.35 -8.35
N LEU A 205 -24.52 -35.39 -7.46
CA LEU A 205 -23.27 -35.24 -6.72
C LEU A 205 -23.02 -36.41 -5.75
N SER A 206 -24.07 -36.95 -5.15
CA SER A 206 -24.00 -38.13 -4.27
C SER A 206 -23.64 -39.39 -5.05
N SER A 207 -24.21 -39.56 -6.24
CA SER A 207 -23.86 -40.67 -7.15
C SER A 207 -22.38 -40.61 -7.57
N ILE A 208 -21.88 -39.41 -7.91
CA ILE A 208 -20.46 -39.19 -8.23
C ILE A 208 -19.59 -39.53 -7.02
N SER A 209 -19.98 -39.09 -5.82
CA SER A 209 -19.26 -39.40 -4.58
C SER A 209 -19.15 -40.89 -4.33
N GLN A 210 -20.24 -41.65 -4.55
CA GLN A 210 -20.24 -43.10 -4.40
C GLN A 210 -19.31 -43.82 -5.39
N GLN A 211 -19.23 -43.33 -6.63
CA GLN A 211 -18.32 -43.89 -7.63
C GLN A 211 -16.85 -43.60 -7.29
N ILE A 212 -16.54 -42.38 -6.83
CA ILE A 212 -15.20 -42.03 -6.35
C ILE A 212 -14.84 -42.88 -5.13
N GLN A 213 -15.78 -43.04 -4.22
CA GLN A 213 -15.63 -43.82 -2.99
C GLN A 213 -15.31 -45.29 -3.27
N SER A 214 -16.05 -45.94 -4.18
CA SER A 214 -15.83 -47.35 -4.50
C SER A 214 -14.46 -47.58 -5.17
N GLY A 215 -14.05 -46.68 -6.07
CA GLY A 215 -12.71 -46.70 -6.65
C GLY A 215 -11.62 -46.50 -5.61
N PHE A 216 -11.77 -45.52 -4.72
CA PHE A 216 -10.77 -45.20 -3.70
C PHE A 216 -10.62 -46.31 -2.63
N GLN A 217 -11.74 -46.87 -2.16
CA GLN A 217 -11.75 -47.95 -1.17
C GLN A 217 -11.18 -49.27 -1.69
N SER A 218 -11.15 -49.47 -3.01
CA SER A 218 -10.50 -50.64 -3.61
C SER A 218 -8.98 -50.66 -3.39
N ILE A 219 -8.37 -49.49 -3.17
CA ILE A 219 -6.93 -49.32 -2.95
C ILE A 219 -6.62 -49.09 -1.46
N PHE A 220 -7.47 -48.33 -0.76
CA PHE A 220 -7.29 -47.99 0.65
C PHE A 220 -8.53 -48.40 1.48
N PRO A 221 -8.61 -49.67 1.91
CA PRO A 221 -9.71 -50.16 2.73
C PRO A 221 -9.78 -49.39 4.05
N GLY A 222 -10.92 -48.76 4.34
CA GLY A 222 -11.17 -48.03 5.59
C GLY A 222 -11.13 -46.50 5.48
N LEU A 223 -10.81 -45.92 4.32
CA LEU A 223 -10.90 -44.48 4.08
C LEU A 223 -12.18 -44.09 3.31
N GLY A 224 -12.63 -42.85 3.52
CA GLY A 224 -13.84 -42.28 2.92
C GLY A 224 -13.60 -40.97 2.17
N VAL A 225 -14.38 -40.77 1.11
CA VAL A 225 -14.40 -39.59 0.26
C VAL A 225 -15.83 -39.06 0.20
N LEU A 226 -15.99 -37.78 0.51
CA LEU A 226 -17.26 -37.08 0.50
C LEU A 226 -17.11 -35.80 -0.34
N LEU A 227 -17.97 -35.63 -1.34
CA LEU A 227 -18.03 -34.41 -2.13
C LEU A 227 -19.06 -33.47 -1.52
N HIS A 228 -18.60 -32.39 -0.90
CA HIS A 228 -19.45 -31.32 -0.38
C HIS A 228 -19.43 -30.14 -1.37
N VAL A 229 -20.60 -29.71 -1.84
CA VAL A 229 -20.73 -28.56 -2.74
C VAL A 229 -21.54 -27.48 -2.05
N GLU A 230 -20.89 -26.37 -1.77
CA GLU A 230 -21.48 -25.21 -1.12
C GLU A 230 -20.76 -23.95 -1.60
N MET A 231 -21.54 -22.90 -1.88
CA MET A 231 -21.03 -21.56 -2.12
C MET A 231 -21.19 -20.73 -0.85
N ILE A 232 -20.07 -20.28 -0.31
CA ILE A 232 -20.01 -19.27 0.75
C ILE A 232 -20.07 -17.89 0.07
N PRO A 233 -20.61 -16.82 0.72
CA PRO A 233 -20.58 -15.47 0.18
C PRO A 233 -19.20 -15.11 -0.40
N PRO A 234 -19.11 -14.80 -1.70
CA PRO A 234 -17.83 -14.72 -2.39
C PRO A 234 -17.10 -13.42 -2.05
N GLU A 235 -15.76 -13.51 -2.03
CA GLU A 235 -14.92 -12.33 -2.10
C GLU A 235 -14.98 -11.76 -3.53
N LEU A 236 -15.45 -10.52 -3.68
CA LEU A 236 -15.52 -9.88 -4.98
C LEU A 236 -14.20 -9.18 -5.25
N LYS A 237 -13.53 -9.54 -6.35
CA LYS A 237 -12.39 -8.77 -6.87
C LYS A 237 -12.88 -7.51 -7.58
N ILE A 238 -13.52 -6.60 -6.83
CA ILE A 238 -14.22 -5.41 -7.33
C ILE A 238 -13.34 -4.58 -8.27
N GLU A 239 -12.07 -4.41 -7.93
CA GLU A 239 -11.12 -3.67 -8.77
C GLU A 239 -11.01 -4.27 -10.18
N ASN A 240 -10.92 -5.60 -10.29
CA ASN A 240 -10.82 -6.27 -11.58
C ASN A 240 -12.13 -6.18 -12.37
N LEU A 241 -13.27 -6.35 -11.68
CA LEU A 241 -14.60 -6.27 -12.30
C LEU A 241 -14.85 -4.87 -12.86
N LEU A 242 -14.52 -3.82 -12.11
CA LEU A 242 -14.66 -2.44 -12.56
C LEU A 242 -13.74 -2.14 -13.75
N LYS A 243 -12.46 -2.56 -13.69
CA LYS A 243 -11.52 -2.36 -14.79
C LYS A 243 -11.97 -3.05 -16.08
N GLN A 244 -12.55 -4.24 -16.00
CA GLN A 244 -13.05 -4.96 -17.19
C GLN A 244 -14.21 -4.23 -17.89
N GLY A 245 -15.07 -3.57 -17.12
CA GLY A 245 -16.20 -2.80 -17.65
C GLY A 245 -15.88 -1.33 -17.97
N SER A 246 -14.72 -0.83 -17.54
CA SER A 246 -14.35 0.58 -17.66
C SER A 246 -13.32 0.80 -18.77
N GLY A 247 -13.30 2.01 -19.31
CA GLY A 247 -12.28 2.46 -20.26
C GLY A 247 -12.18 3.97 -20.25
N LEU A 248 -11.05 4.51 -20.67
CA LEU A 248 -10.85 5.95 -20.75
C LEU A 248 -11.06 6.44 -22.18
N LEU A 249 -12.00 7.37 -22.32
CA LEU A 249 -12.34 8.01 -23.58
C LEU A 249 -11.77 9.42 -23.63
N VAL A 250 -11.26 9.81 -24.79
CA VAL A 250 -10.81 11.16 -25.12
C VAL A 250 -11.78 11.74 -26.12
N GLU A 251 -12.28 12.93 -25.82
CA GLU A 251 -13.17 13.67 -26.72
C GLU A 251 -12.36 14.45 -27.74
N GLU A 252 -12.71 14.26 -29.01
CA GLU A 252 -12.12 14.94 -30.16
C GLU A 252 -13.23 15.54 -31.02
N ALA A 253 -12.87 16.47 -31.92
CA ALA A 253 -13.84 17.11 -32.82
C ALA A 253 -14.61 16.10 -33.70
N ALA A 254 -14.02 14.94 -33.98
CA ALA A 254 -14.61 13.88 -34.81
C ALA A 254 -15.35 12.79 -34.00
N GLY A 255 -15.36 12.86 -32.67
CA GLY A 255 -16.02 11.87 -31.81
C GLY A 255 -15.16 11.46 -30.61
N GLN A 256 -15.46 10.30 -30.02
CA GLN A 256 -14.73 9.75 -28.88
C GLN A 256 -13.77 8.65 -29.33
N SER A 257 -12.55 8.69 -28.82
CA SER A 257 -11.51 7.69 -29.04
C SER A 257 -11.06 7.10 -27.70
N ARG A 258 -10.51 5.88 -27.72
CA ARG A 258 -9.92 5.31 -26.50
C ARG A 258 -8.54 5.91 -26.25
N ILE A 259 -8.14 5.98 -24.99
CA ILE A 259 -6.80 6.46 -24.62
C ILE A 259 -5.68 5.67 -25.30
N GLY A 260 -5.87 4.37 -25.57
CA GLY A 260 -4.90 3.56 -26.29
C GLY A 260 -4.71 3.91 -27.77
N GLN A 261 -5.66 4.65 -28.36
CA GLN A 261 -5.56 5.16 -29.73
C GLN A 261 -4.78 6.50 -29.78
N GLN A 262 -4.49 7.10 -28.62
CA GLN A 262 -3.78 8.37 -28.54
C GLN A 262 -2.27 8.21 -28.67
N GLY A 263 -1.63 9.25 -29.21
CA GLY A 263 -0.18 9.37 -29.23
C GLY A 263 0.42 9.35 -27.82
N THR A 264 1.69 8.95 -27.70
CA THR A 264 2.40 8.85 -26.41
C THR A 264 2.44 10.17 -25.64
N GLY A 265 2.52 11.31 -26.34
CA GLY A 265 2.46 12.64 -25.73
C GLY A 265 1.16 12.91 -24.98
N ALA A 266 0.01 12.63 -25.61
CA ALA A 266 -1.30 12.81 -24.98
C ALA A 266 -1.52 11.82 -23.83
N ARG A 267 -1.11 10.56 -24.00
CA ARG A 267 -1.14 9.55 -22.93
C ARG A 267 -0.33 9.98 -21.70
N ARG A 268 0.91 10.48 -21.90
CA ARG A 268 1.76 11.00 -20.84
C ARG A 268 1.17 12.25 -20.17
N ALA A 269 0.62 13.18 -20.95
CA ALA A 269 -0.01 14.38 -20.40
C ALA A 269 -1.22 14.03 -19.51
N LEU A 270 -2.09 13.14 -19.97
CA LEU A 270 -3.23 12.66 -19.19
C LEU A 270 -2.76 11.93 -17.92
N PHE A 271 -1.73 11.10 -18.03
CA PHE A 271 -1.12 10.43 -16.89
C PHE A 271 -0.68 11.41 -15.80
N TRP A 272 0.06 12.47 -16.18
CA TRP A 272 0.52 13.48 -15.22
C TRP A 272 -0.63 14.26 -14.59
N ALA A 273 -1.63 14.64 -15.39
CA ALA A 273 -2.82 15.33 -14.89
C ALA A 273 -3.61 14.48 -13.88
N MET A 274 -3.88 13.21 -14.22
CA MET A 274 -4.57 12.28 -13.33
C MET A 274 -3.77 11.98 -12.06
N LEU A 275 -2.45 11.82 -12.18
CA LEU A 275 -1.59 11.61 -11.03
C LEU A 275 -1.62 12.81 -10.07
N GLN A 276 -1.55 14.03 -10.60
CA GLN A 276 -1.64 15.25 -9.80
C GLN A 276 -2.97 15.32 -9.02
N VAL A 277 -4.09 15.10 -9.72
CA VAL A 277 -5.43 15.10 -9.12
C VAL A 277 -5.57 13.97 -8.08
N HIS A 278 -5.12 12.76 -8.41
CA HIS A 278 -5.15 11.62 -7.49
C HIS A 278 -4.34 11.89 -6.22
N ASN A 279 -3.16 12.51 -6.35
CA ASN A 279 -2.32 12.88 -5.21
C ASN A 279 -3.01 13.92 -4.33
N GLU A 280 -3.68 14.89 -4.93
CA GLU A 280 -4.42 15.91 -4.20
C GLU A 280 -5.63 15.32 -3.44
N ILE A 281 -6.45 14.50 -4.11
CA ILE A 281 -7.60 13.81 -3.50
C ILE A 281 -7.12 12.90 -2.36
N SER A 282 -6.06 12.12 -2.59
CA SER A 282 -5.52 11.22 -1.57
C SER A 282 -5.02 12.00 -0.36
N ARG A 283 -4.32 13.13 -0.58
CA ARG A 283 -3.86 14.01 0.49
C ARG A 283 -5.02 14.61 1.28
N GLN A 284 -6.06 15.10 0.61
CA GLN A 284 -7.24 15.64 1.28
C GLN A 284 -7.95 14.57 2.11
N THR A 285 -8.09 13.37 1.57
CA THR A 285 -8.68 12.22 2.27
C THR A 285 -7.89 11.87 3.53
N GLU A 286 -6.56 11.80 3.43
CA GLU A 286 -5.69 11.49 4.58
C GLU A 286 -5.73 12.57 5.66
N LYS A 287 -5.75 13.85 5.27
CA LYS A 287 -5.94 14.96 6.22
C LYS A 287 -7.25 14.83 6.97
N ARG A 288 -8.32 14.51 6.23
CA ARG A 288 -9.66 14.31 6.80
C ARG A 288 -9.68 13.14 7.78
N ASP A 289 -9.10 12.01 7.39
CA ASP A 289 -9.01 10.81 8.23
C ASP A 289 -8.19 11.09 9.50
N ALA A 290 -7.06 11.81 9.39
CA ALA A 290 -6.23 12.19 10.53
C ALA A 290 -6.95 13.14 11.50
N LEU A 291 -7.64 14.16 10.97
CA LEU A 291 -8.42 15.11 11.76
C LEU A 291 -9.56 14.39 12.48
N LEU A 292 -10.31 13.54 11.76
CA LEU A 292 -11.37 12.72 12.36
C LEU A 292 -10.83 11.82 13.46
N LYS A 293 -9.67 11.19 13.29
CA LYS A 293 -9.07 10.35 14.32
C LYS A 293 -8.73 11.16 15.57
N SER A 294 -8.11 12.33 15.40
CA SER A 294 -7.76 13.24 16.50
C SER A 294 -9.01 13.70 17.27
N LEU A 295 -10.04 14.16 16.55
CA LEU A 295 -11.31 14.59 17.14
C LEU A 295 -12.02 13.44 17.87
N ASN A 296 -12.01 12.23 17.31
CA ASN A 296 -12.58 11.06 17.98
C ASN A 296 -11.82 10.68 19.26
N GLU A 297 -10.48 10.84 19.29
CA GLU A 297 -9.69 10.64 20.50
C GLU A 297 -9.98 11.71 21.57
N GLN A 298 -10.16 12.97 21.16
CA GLN A 298 -10.57 14.05 22.05
C GLN A 298 -11.98 13.82 22.61
N LEU A 299 -12.93 13.45 21.74
CA LEU A 299 -14.29 13.09 22.13
C LEU A 299 -14.29 11.97 23.17
N LYS A 300 -13.50 10.92 22.96
CA LYS A 300 -13.35 9.83 23.94
C LYS A 300 -12.78 10.29 25.28
N LYS A 301 -11.89 11.29 25.29
CA LYS A 301 -11.33 11.85 26.53
C LYS A 301 -12.34 12.73 27.25
N GLU A 302 -13.08 13.57 26.53
CA GLU A 302 -14.09 14.47 27.10
C GLU A 302 -15.34 13.72 27.57
N CYS A 303 -15.82 12.72 26.82
CA CYS A 303 -16.93 11.86 27.26
C CYS A 303 -16.62 11.10 28.56
N LYS A 304 -15.34 10.82 28.85
CA LYS A 304 -14.93 10.18 30.12
C LYS A 304 -14.99 11.14 31.32
N LYS A 305 -14.95 12.45 31.08
CA LYS A 305 -15.07 13.47 32.12
C LYS A 305 -16.54 13.81 32.35
N ASP A 306 -17.23 14.20 31.28
CA ASP A 306 -18.64 14.56 31.30
C ASP A 306 -19.25 14.37 29.89
N ALA A 307 -20.14 13.39 29.79
CA ALA A 307 -20.76 12.97 28.53
C ALA A 307 -21.80 13.98 27.99
N GLU A 308 -22.35 14.86 28.83
CA GLU A 308 -23.36 15.85 28.41
C GLU A 308 -22.79 17.26 28.23
N SER A 309 -21.48 17.43 28.44
CA SER A 309 -20.82 18.72 28.34
C SER A 309 -20.99 19.37 26.96
N GLU A 310 -21.00 20.69 26.95
CA GLU A 310 -21.09 21.48 25.73
C GLU A 310 -19.92 21.19 24.77
N ALA A 311 -18.75 20.83 25.31
CA ALA A 311 -17.58 20.40 24.55
C ALA A 311 -17.82 19.10 23.76
N VAL A 312 -18.50 18.10 24.36
CA VAL A 312 -18.84 16.84 23.68
C VAL A 312 -19.84 17.08 22.53
N LYS A 313 -20.85 17.94 22.76
CA LYS A 313 -21.82 18.31 21.71
C LYS A 313 -21.13 19.03 20.53
N LEU A 314 -20.20 19.93 20.84
CA LEU A 314 -19.45 20.69 19.83
C LEU A 314 -18.50 19.79 19.03
N LEU A 315 -17.82 18.84 19.68
CA LEU A 315 -16.98 17.83 19.02
C LEU A 315 -17.80 16.90 18.11
N ASN A 316 -18.98 16.44 18.55
CA ASN A 316 -19.86 15.62 17.71
C ASN A 316 -20.31 16.39 16.46
N HIS A 317 -20.74 17.64 16.62
CA HIS A 317 -21.13 18.49 15.49
C HIS A 317 -19.96 18.72 14.51
N GLN A 318 -18.74 18.95 15.03
CA GLN A 318 -17.55 19.07 14.18
C GLN A 318 -17.24 17.78 13.42
N ILE A 319 -17.31 16.62 14.09
CA ILE A 319 -17.09 15.30 13.47
C ILE A 319 -18.13 15.06 12.36
N ASP A 320 -19.41 15.36 12.59
CA ASP A 320 -20.47 15.17 11.62
C ASP A 320 -20.35 16.12 10.44
N ALA A 321 -20.00 17.39 10.69
CA ALA A 321 -19.70 18.35 9.63
C ALA A 321 -18.52 17.87 8.76
N ILE A 322 -17.45 17.36 9.39
CA ILE A 322 -16.30 16.81 8.68
C ILE A 322 -16.63 15.47 8.03
N LYS A 323 -17.62 14.67 8.47
CA LYS A 323 -18.04 13.49 7.70
C LYS A 323 -18.82 13.90 6.44
N ASN A 324 -19.67 14.91 6.56
CA ASN A 324 -20.62 15.34 5.52
C ASN A 324 -20.08 16.30 4.46
N GLY A 325 -18.76 16.54 4.41
CA GLY A 325 -18.16 17.36 3.35
C GLY A 325 -17.66 18.73 3.80
N GLY A 326 -17.68 19.02 5.10
CA GLY A 326 -17.22 20.29 5.65
C GLY A 326 -15.78 20.63 5.27
N VAL A 327 -15.50 21.93 5.18
CA VAL A 327 -14.19 22.49 4.86
C VAL A 327 -13.19 22.12 5.96
N ILE A 328 -12.04 21.59 5.55
CA ILE A 328 -10.93 21.30 6.46
C ILE A 328 -10.15 22.62 6.62
N PRO A 329 -9.88 23.11 7.84
CA PRO A 329 -9.05 24.29 8.06
C PRO A 329 -7.69 24.15 7.35
N GLU A 330 -7.24 25.21 6.67
CA GLU A 330 -5.88 25.23 6.14
C GLU A 330 -4.89 25.29 7.30
N ASP A 331 -4.21 24.17 7.54
CA ASP A 331 -3.12 24.14 8.51
C ASP A 331 -1.91 24.87 7.94
N ALA A 332 -1.60 26.05 8.47
CA ALA A 332 -0.38 26.81 8.14
C ALA A 332 0.90 26.04 8.51
N GLU A 333 0.77 25.03 9.38
CA GLU A 333 1.83 24.10 9.78
C GLU A 333 1.65 22.68 9.19
N ASP A 334 1.04 22.51 8.01
CA ASP A 334 0.88 21.17 7.39
C ASP A 334 2.23 20.50 7.05
N PRO A 335 2.74 19.60 7.90
CA PRO A 335 4.12 19.19 7.82
C PRO A 335 4.13 17.80 7.18
N ALA A 336 4.08 17.81 5.85
CA ALA A 336 4.47 16.70 4.99
C ALA A 336 3.79 15.35 5.28
N LEU A 337 2.60 15.15 4.71
CA LEU A 337 2.29 13.85 4.11
C LEU A 337 3.11 13.77 2.81
N PRO A 338 4.03 12.82 2.69
CA PRO A 338 4.86 12.74 1.52
C PRO A 338 3.98 12.34 0.33
N GLY A 339 4.18 13.02 -0.80
CA GLY A 339 3.57 12.61 -2.06
C GLY A 339 4.04 11.23 -2.48
N TYR A 340 3.75 10.86 -3.71
CA TYR A 340 4.28 9.62 -4.27
C TYR A 340 5.73 9.83 -4.70
N VAL A 341 6.59 8.83 -4.44
CA VAL A 341 7.86 8.70 -5.17
C VAL A 341 7.57 7.85 -6.40
N LEU A 342 7.76 8.45 -7.56
CA LEU A 342 7.59 7.78 -8.83
C LEU A 342 8.87 7.01 -9.15
N LEU A 343 8.73 5.69 -9.21
CA LEU A 343 9.81 4.79 -9.56
C LEU A 343 9.60 4.39 -11.02
N MET A 344 10.26 5.12 -11.92
CA MET A 344 10.23 4.79 -13.34
C MET A 344 11.35 3.79 -13.66
N GLY A 345 11.00 2.70 -14.33
CA GLY A 345 11.96 1.68 -14.74
C GLY A 345 11.61 1.11 -16.09
N GLU A 346 12.36 1.50 -17.12
CA GLU A 346 12.19 0.94 -18.45
C GLU A 346 12.58 -0.55 -18.46
N PRO A 347 11.86 -1.41 -19.21
CA PRO A 347 12.35 -2.75 -19.50
C PRO A 347 13.65 -2.64 -20.30
N GLY A 348 14.74 -3.13 -19.73
CA GLY A 348 16.06 -3.17 -20.37
C GLY A 348 16.38 -4.51 -21.01
#